data_AF-A0A2M7WTN1-F1
#
_entry.id   AF-A0A2M7WTN1-F1
#
_cell.length_a   1.000
_cell.length_b   1.000
_cell.length_c   1.000
_cell.angle_alpha   90.00
_cell.angle_beta   90.00
_cell.angle_gamma   90.00
#
_symmetry.space_group_name_H-M   'P 1'
#
loop_
_entity.id
_entity.type
_entity.pdbx_description
1 polymer ?
#
loop_
_entity_poly.entity_id
_entity_poly.type
_entity_poly.pdbx_seq_one_letter_code
_entity_poly.pdbx_strand_id
1 'polypeptide(L)'
;MQTRREFAFLIVFMVVSVIGGWWLFIETANPQMTQWVQALTGKQASDSTQDGDLQVGLWLKKNKLPTLMYERSASKVIAARGDAEGLVLSFSHDFKSAMRERNPNVQQIAVPEPHTIGGRRDWVNIRYPHLYDHGMDGFRLVYDNLGWRVYRKISA
;
A
#
# COMPACT_ATOMS: atom_id res chain seq x y z
N MET A 1 15.25 51.28 -18.01
CA MET A 1 13.77 51.34 -18.05
C MET A 1 13.32 50.31 -19.06
N GLN A 2 12.79 49.17 -18.61
CA GLN A 2 12.27 48.13 -19.50
C GLN A 2 11.10 48.72 -20.29
N THR A 3 11.19 48.74 -21.62
CA THR A 3 10.13 49.39 -22.41
C THR A 3 8.87 48.53 -22.32
N ARG A 4 7.67 49.15 -22.25
CA ARG A 4 6.39 48.41 -22.13
C ARG A 4 6.23 47.26 -23.13
N ARG A 5 6.88 47.35 -24.29
CA ARG A 5 6.93 46.32 -25.34
C ARG A 5 7.76 45.10 -24.94
N GLU A 6 8.95 45.28 -24.37
CA GLU A 6 9.80 44.18 -23.90
C GLU A 6 9.12 43.38 -22.78
N PHE A 7 8.43 44.08 -21.87
CA PHE A 7 7.66 43.46 -20.81
C PHE A 7 6.49 42.62 -21.36
N ALA A 8 5.79 43.13 -22.40
CA ALA A 8 4.74 42.39 -23.07
C ALA A 8 5.27 41.12 -23.77
N PHE A 9 6.41 41.21 -24.44
CA PHE A 9 7.05 40.03 -25.06
C PHE A 9 7.45 38.99 -24.02
N LEU A 10 8.00 39.41 -22.88
CA LEU A 10 8.33 38.47 -21.80
C LEU A 10 7.10 37.76 -21.24
N ILE A 11 5.99 38.47 -21.06
CA ILE A 11 4.73 37.85 -20.63
C ILE A 11 4.26 36.83 -21.66
N VAL A 12 4.28 37.17 -22.94
CA VAL A 12 3.87 36.26 -24.02
C VAL A 12 4.77 35.01 -24.04
N PHE A 13 6.10 35.19 -23.98
CA PHE A 13 7.03 34.06 -23.92
C PHE A 13 6.82 33.20 -22.67
N MET A 14 6.54 33.80 -21.52
CA MET A 14 6.25 33.08 -20.29
C MET A 14 4.99 32.22 -20.43
N VAL A 15 3.91 32.79 -20.96
CA VAL A 15 2.65 32.06 -21.16
C VAL A 15 2.83 30.91 -22.16
N VAL A 16 3.49 31.17 -23.29
CA VAL A 16 3.78 30.14 -24.31
C VAL A 16 4.66 29.03 -23.73
N SER A 17 5.66 29.37 -22.92
CA SER A 17 6.55 28.40 -22.29
C SER A 17 5.81 27.53 -21.27
N VAL A 18 4.93 28.12 -20.46
CA VAL A 18 4.12 27.38 -19.48
C VAL A 18 3.17 26.41 -20.19
N ILE A 19 2.46 26.88 -21.22
CA ILE A 19 1.52 26.04 -21.99
C ILE A 19 2.27 24.93 -22.74
N GLY A 20 3.38 25.26 -23.40
CA GLY A 20 4.20 24.30 -24.14
C GLY A 20 4.83 23.25 -23.22
N GLY A 21 5.33 23.67 -22.05
CA GLY A 21 5.86 22.76 -21.03
C GLY A 21 4.79 21.81 -20.49
N TRP A 22 3.56 22.30 -20.26
CA TRP A 22 2.44 21.48 -19.80
C TRP A 22 2.01 20.44 -20.84
N TRP A 23 2.00 20.82 -22.11
CA TRP A 23 1.65 19.90 -23.20
C TRP A 23 2.71 18.80 -23.36
N LEU A 24 3.99 19.16 -23.41
CA LEU A 24 5.09 18.19 -23.46
C LEU A 24 5.07 17.23 -22.27
N PHE A 25 4.75 17.73 -21.08
CA PHE A 25 4.63 16.93 -19.87
C PHE A 25 3.53 15.86 -19.97
N ILE A 26 2.40 16.17 -20.62
CA ILE A 26 1.30 15.21 -20.83
C ILE A 26 1.67 14.19 -21.91
N GLU A 27 2.26 14.63 -23.04
CA GLU A 27 2.59 13.76 -24.17
C GLU A 27 3.71 12.77 -23.84
N THR A 28 4.69 13.19 -23.03
CA THR A 28 5.84 12.37 -22.63
C THR A 28 5.68 11.72 -21.24
N ALA A 29 4.46 11.71 -20.71
CA ALA A 29 4.19 11.20 -19.38
C ALA A 29 4.47 9.69 -19.27
N ASN A 30 5.46 9.34 -18.44
CA ASN A 30 5.67 7.98 -17.95
C ASN A 30 4.42 7.55 -17.12
N PRO A 31 4.07 6.25 -17.06
CA PRO A 31 3.04 5.69 -16.18
C PRO A 31 2.87 6.36 -14.80
N GLN A 32 3.97 6.70 -14.12
CA GLN A 32 3.92 7.41 -12.84
C GLN A 32 3.45 8.88 -12.97
N MET A 33 3.89 9.60 -14.00
CA MET A 33 3.46 10.98 -14.28
C MET A 33 1.99 11.05 -14.70
N THR A 34 1.50 10.07 -15.47
CA THR A 34 0.07 9.98 -15.81
C THR A 34 -0.81 9.85 -14.57
N GLN A 35 -0.38 9.12 -13.53
CA GLN A 35 -1.13 9.02 -12.27
C GLN A 35 -1.20 10.37 -11.55
N TRP A 36 -0.12 11.14 -11.54
CA TRP A 36 -0.11 12.50 -10.99
C TRP A 36 -1.02 13.45 -11.75
N VAL A 37 -0.99 13.42 -13.09
CA VAL A 37 -1.87 14.24 -13.93
C VAL A 37 -3.34 13.87 -13.70
N GLN A 38 -3.65 12.57 -13.61
CA GLN A 38 -5.01 12.09 -13.30
C GLN A 38 -5.48 12.59 -11.92
N ALA A 39 -4.64 12.47 -10.89
CA ALA A 39 -4.94 12.98 -9.56
C ALA A 39 -5.17 14.51 -9.55
N LEU A 40 -4.34 15.28 -10.25
CA LEU A 40 -4.46 16.74 -10.34
C LEU A 40 -5.69 17.19 -11.14
N THR A 41 -6.10 16.41 -12.14
CA THR A 41 -7.27 16.71 -12.97
C THR A 41 -8.58 16.14 -12.40
N GLY A 42 -8.53 15.52 -11.22
CA GLY A 42 -9.70 14.94 -10.55
C GLY A 42 -10.28 13.71 -11.26
N LYS A 43 -9.62 13.20 -12.31
CA LYS A 43 -9.96 11.91 -12.91
C LYS A 43 -9.43 10.84 -11.96
N GLN A 44 -10.35 10.17 -11.26
CA GLN A 44 -10.09 9.18 -10.22
C GLN A 44 -8.84 8.35 -10.49
N ALA A 45 -7.82 8.59 -9.68
CA ALA A 45 -6.59 7.80 -9.65
C ALA A 45 -6.93 6.40 -9.12
N SER A 46 -7.18 5.45 -10.02
CA SER A 46 -7.58 4.08 -9.72
C SER A 46 -8.90 3.95 -8.95
N ASP A 47 -9.74 2.98 -9.31
CA ASP A 47 -10.91 2.65 -8.51
C ASP A 47 -10.42 2.17 -7.13
N SER A 48 -10.66 2.95 -6.08
CA SER A 48 -10.27 2.63 -4.71
C SER A 48 -10.92 1.33 -4.21
N THR A 49 -11.99 0.89 -4.87
CA THR A 49 -12.63 -0.40 -4.66
C THR A 49 -11.75 -1.59 -5.08
N GLN A 50 -10.84 -1.38 -6.04
CA GLN A 50 -9.91 -2.41 -6.54
C GLN A 50 -8.55 -2.40 -5.84
N ASP A 51 -8.28 -1.44 -4.96
CA ASP A 51 -7.03 -1.40 -4.19
C ASP A 51 -7.11 -2.33 -2.96
N GLY A 52 -6.53 -3.53 -3.10
CA GLY A 52 -6.51 -4.53 -2.03
C GLY A 52 -5.83 -4.03 -0.75
N ASP A 53 -4.77 -3.22 -0.86
CA ASP A 53 -4.04 -2.68 0.29
C ASP A 53 -4.92 -1.70 1.08
N LEU A 54 -5.67 -0.86 0.36
CA LEU A 54 -6.62 0.06 0.96
C LEU A 54 -7.76 -0.69 1.67
N GLN A 55 -8.35 -1.69 1.02
CA GLN A 55 -9.48 -2.44 1.57
C GLN A 55 -9.11 -3.20 2.84
N VAL A 56 -7.96 -3.88 2.86
CA VAL A 56 -7.51 -4.59 4.07
C VAL A 56 -7.11 -3.61 5.18
N GLY A 57 -6.48 -2.47 4.85
CA GLY A 57 -6.14 -1.43 5.82
C GLY A 57 -7.37 -0.83 6.50
N LEU A 58 -8.41 -0.50 5.72
CA LEU A 58 -9.70 -0.03 6.24
C LEU A 58 -10.42 -1.10 7.07
N TRP A 59 -10.31 -2.37 6.69
CA TRP A 59 -10.86 -3.47 7.46
C TRP A 59 -10.13 -3.65 8.81
N LEU A 60 -8.79 -3.56 8.82
CA LEU A 60 -7.96 -3.62 10.02
C LEU A 60 -8.17 -2.42 10.95
N LYS A 61 -8.52 -1.25 10.40
CA LYS A 61 -8.94 -0.08 11.18
C LYS A 61 -10.22 -0.35 11.98
N LYS A 62 -11.18 -1.05 11.37
CA LYS A 62 -12.44 -1.44 12.02
C LYS A 62 -12.27 -2.64 12.98
N ASN A 63 -11.30 -3.52 12.70
CA ASN A 63 -11.04 -4.75 13.45
C ASN A 63 -9.67 -4.69 14.15
N LYS A 64 -9.51 -3.78 15.11
CA LYS A 64 -8.24 -3.58 15.82
C LYS A 64 -7.92 -4.80 16.70
N LEU A 65 -6.88 -5.55 16.30
CA LEU A 65 -6.26 -6.63 17.07
C LEU A 65 -4.74 -6.64 16.83
N PRO A 66 -3.94 -7.19 17.75
CA PRO A 66 -2.52 -7.48 17.53
C PRO A 66 -2.30 -8.27 16.24
N THR A 67 -1.83 -7.58 15.19
CA THR A 67 -1.75 -8.16 13.84
C THR A 67 -0.31 -8.25 13.36
N LEU A 68 0.16 -9.46 13.12
CA LEU A 68 1.45 -9.76 12.50
C LEU A 68 1.39 -9.44 11.01
N MET A 69 2.30 -8.59 10.53
CA MET A 69 2.48 -8.30 9.11
C MET A 69 3.90 -7.80 8.86
N TYR A 70 4.37 -7.93 7.62
CA TYR A 70 5.66 -7.39 7.22
C TYR A 70 5.49 -5.98 6.64
N GLU A 71 6.08 -4.96 7.27
CA GLU A 71 5.84 -3.55 6.93
C GLU A 71 6.29 -3.17 5.51
N ARG A 72 7.31 -3.86 4.96
CA ARG A 72 7.84 -3.54 3.64
C ARG A 72 6.86 -3.92 2.52
N SER A 73 6.10 -4.99 2.68
CA SER A 73 5.01 -5.40 1.78
C SER A 73 3.68 -4.74 2.14
N ALA A 74 3.46 -4.42 3.42
CA ALA A 74 2.20 -3.87 3.93
C ALA A 74 2.20 -2.34 4.14
N SER A 75 3.13 -1.59 3.57
CA SER A 75 3.28 -0.14 3.84
C SER A 75 2.00 0.66 3.52
N LYS A 76 1.35 0.36 2.39
CA LYS A 76 0.07 0.98 2.01
C LYS A 76 -1.09 0.56 2.92
N VAL A 77 -1.08 -0.69 3.40
CA VAL A 77 -2.05 -1.20 4.37
C VAL A 77 -1.97 -0.43 5.68
N ILE A 78 -0.76 -0.20 6.19
CA ILE A 78 -0.52 0.57 7.42
C ILE A 78 -1.01 2.02 7.24
N ALA A 79 -0.71 2.63 6.09
CA ALA A 79 -1.19 3.97 5.77
C ALA A 79 -2.73 4.06 5.70
N ALA A 80 -3.39 3.08 5.05
CA ALA A 80 -4.84 3.00 4.96
C ALA A 80 -5.52 2.73 6.32
N ARG A 81 -4.86 1.95 7.19
CA ARG A 81 -5.30 1.73 8.58
C ARG A 81 -5.26 3.03 9.39
N GLY A 82 -4.27 3.88 9.12
CA GLY A 82 -4.10 5.21 9.71
C GLY A 82 -3.19 5.26 10.93
N ASP A 83 -2.84 4.12 11.51
CA ASP A 83 -1.88 4.00 12.62
C ASP A 83 -1.20 2.61 12.60
N ALA A 84 -0.06 2.52 13.28
CA ALA A 84 0.67 1.26 13.50
C ALA A 84 0.42 0.65 14.89
N GLU A 85 -0.47 1.24 15.69
CA GLU A 85 -0.73 0.82 17.06
C GLU A 85 -1.31 -0.60 17.08
N GLY A 86 -0.72 -1.52 17.85
CA GLY A 86 -1.14 -2.92 17.87
C GLY A 86 -0.79 -3.69 16.60
N LEU A 87 0.09 -3.18 15.73
CA LEU A 87 0.71 -4.01 14.69
C LEU A 87 1.99 -4.64 15.22
N VAL A 88 2.17 -5.92 14.91
CA VAL A 88 3.40 -6.66 15.18
C VAL A 88 4.21 -6.63 13.88
N LEU A 89 5.16 -5.70 13.80
CA LEU A 89 5.97 -5.38 12.61
C LEU A 89 7.42 -5.85 12.76
N SER A 90 8.19 -5.92 11.66
CA SER A 90 9.51 -6.60 11.65
C SER A 90 10.54 -6.06 12.64
N PHE A 91 10.41 -4.78 13.00
CA PHE A 91 11.28 -4.12 13.97
C PHE A 91 10.98 -4.51 15.43
N SER A 92 9.78 -5.05 15.73
CA SER A 92 9.37 -5.43 17.07
C SER A 92 10.01 -6.74 17.54
N HIS A 93 10.16 -6.90 18.86
CA HIS A 93 10.62 -8.16 19.46
C HIS A 93 9.62 -9.29 19.20
N ASP A 94 8.33 -8.99 19.32
CA ASP A 94 7.24 -9.96 19.16
C ASP A 94 7.20 -10.54 17.75
N PHE A 95 7.48 -9.73 16.72
CA PHE A 95 7.61 -10.23 15.35
C PHE A 95 8.76 -11.24 15.23
N LYS A 96 9.92 -10.90 15.78
CA LYS A 96 11.10 -11.79 15.73
C LYS A 96 10.86 -13.09 16.48
N SER A 97 10.13 -13.05 17.60
CA SER A 97 9.70 -14.26 18.33
C SER A 97 8.71 -15.08 17.50
N ALA A 98 7.67 -14.44 16.97
CA ALA A 98 6.66 -15.06 16.12
C ALA A 98 7.27 -15.70 14.86
N MET A 99 8.34 -15.14 14.31
CA MET A 99 9.04 -15.75 13.15
C MET A 99 9.87 -16.98 13.53
N ARG A 100 10.23 -17.19 14.80
CA ARG A 100 11.01 -18.37 15.23
C ARG A 100 10.13 -19.57 15.51
N GLU A 101 8.91 -19.34 16.00
CA GLU A 101 7.97 -20.39 16.34
C GLU A 101 7.39 -21.08 15.09
N ARG A 102 6.89 -22.32 15.24
CA ARG A 102 6.12 -23.01 14.18
C ARG A 102 4.67 -22.56 14.17
N ASN A 103 4.12 -22.29 15.36
CA ASN A 103 2.79 -21.75 15.56
C ASN A 103 2.94 -20.45 16.36
N PRO A 104 2.91 -19.27 15.71
CA PRO A 104 3.22 -18.01 16.34
C PRO A 104 2.18 -17.63 17.39
N ASN A 105 2.63 -17.19 18.57
CA ASN A 105 1.73 -16.68 19.60
C ASN A 105 1.23 -15.25 19.30
N VAL A 106 0.47 -15.08 18.23
CA VAL A 106 -0.14 -13.80 17.81
C VAL A 106 -1.64 -13.94 17.66
N GLN A 107 -2.38 -12.85 17.88
CA GLN A 107 -3.84 -12.86 17.79
C GLN A 107 -4.34 -12.88 16.33
N GLN A 108 -3.61 -12.22 15.43
CA GLN A 108 -3.99 -12.07 14.04
C GLN A 108 -2.76 -12.03 13.14
N ILE A 109 -2.87 -12.55 11.91
CA ILE A 109 -1.82 -12.54 10.89
C ILE A 109 -2.44 -12.04 9.59
N ALA A 110 -1.86 -10.99 9.00
CA ALA A 110 -2.27 -10.49 7.69
C ALA A 110 -1.16 -10.78 6.67
N VAL A 111 -1.52 -11.41 5.56
CA VAL A 111 -0.58 -11.79 4.51
C VAL A 111 -1.09 -11.44 3.11
N PRO A 112 -0.22 -10.91 2.24
CA PRO A 112 -0.52 -10.70 0.84
C PRO A 112 -0.37 -12.01 0.04
N GLU A 113 -0.95 -12.05 -1.15
CA GLU A 113 -0.84 -13.17 -2.08
C GLU A 113 0.62 -13.46 -2.45
N PRO A 114 1.12 -14.70 -2.23
CA PRO A 114 2.52 -15.06 -2.42
C PRO A 114 3.04 -14.87 -3.85
N HIS A 115 2.19 -14.89 -4.87
CA HIS A 115 2.61 -14.79 -6.27
C HIS A 115 2.86 -13.34 -6.73
N THR A 116 2.42 -12.35 -5.97
CA THR A 116 2.65 -10.93 -6.26
C THR A 116 4.11 -10.52 -6.02
N ILE A 117 4.55 -9.39 -6.58
CA ILE A 117 5.91 -8.87 -6.34
C ILE A 117 6.14 -8.57 -4.85
N GLY A 118 5.13 -8.01 -4.18
CA GLY A 118 5.15 -7.74 -2.74
C GLY A 118 5.15 -9.02 -1.92
N GLY A 119 4.24 -9.95 -2.23
CA GLY A 119 4.07 -11.19 -1.46
C GLY A 119 5.23 -12.17 -1.57
N ARG A 120 5.95 -12.21 -2.70
CA ARG A 120 7.18 -13.03 -2.84
C ARG A 120 8.31 -12.60 -1.91
N ARG A 121 8.35 -11.31 -1.53
CA ARG A 121 9.37 -10.73 -0.64
C ARG A 121 8.88 -10.61 0.80
N ASP A 122 7.65 -11.02 1.06
CA ASP A 122 7.03 -10.93 2.38
C ASP A 122 7.62 -11.98 3.32
N TRP A 123 8.16 -11.54 4.45
CA TRP A 123 8.81 -12.43 5.41
C TRP A 123 7.83 -13.41 6.07
N VAL A 124 6.57 -13.03 6.24
CA VAL A 124 5.52 -13.92 6.77
C VAL A 124 5.22 -15.02 5.75
N ASN A 125 5.11 -14.69 4.46
CA ASN A 125 4.95 -15.71 3.40
C ASN A 125 6.18 -16.61 3.28
N ILE A 126 7.39 -16.06 3.36
CA ILE A 126 8.63 -16.86 3.33
C ILE A 126 8.69 -17.82 4.51
N ARG A 127 8.29 -17.37 5.71
CA ARG A 127 8.31 -18.19 6.92
C ARG A 127 7.21 -19.25 6.92
N TYR A 128 6.02 -18.88 6.43
CA TYR A 128 4.82 -19.70 6.44
C TYR A 128 4.27 -19.84 5.01
N PRO A 129 4.96 -20.58 4.12
CA PRO A 129 4.63 -20.62 2.69
C PRO A 129 3.24 -21.18 2.39
N HIS A 130 2.71 -22.02 3.27
CA HIS A 130 1.39 -22.63 3.13
C HIS A 130 0.27 -21.84 3.82
N LEU A 131 0.60 -20.77 4.56
CA LEU A 131 -0.40 -20.00 5.32
C LEU A 131 -1.46 -19.43 4.38
N TYR A 132 -1.05 -18.88 3.23
CA TYR A 132 -1.99 -18.30 2.28
C TYR A 132 -2.92 -19.35 1.68
N ASP A 133 -2.40 -20.45 1.15
CA ASP A 133 -3.19 -21.44 0.39
C ASP A 133 -3.99 -22.40 1.29
N HIS A 134 -3.38 -22.84 2.39
CA HIS A 134 -3.92 -23.91 3.25
C HIS A 134 -4.31 -23.43 4.65
N GLY A 135 -3.97 -22.20 5.01
CA GLY A 135 -4.15 -21.71 6.38
C GLY A 135 -3.08 -22.24 7.34
N MET A 136 -3.36 -22.12 8.63
CA MET A 136 -2.47 -22.55 9.71
C MET A 136 -3.28 -23.12 10.87
N ASP A 137 -2.79 -24.20 11.46
CA ASP A 137 -3.45 -24.83 12.61
C ASP A 137 -3.61 -23.84 13.77
N GLY A 138 -4.83 -23.79 14.34
CA GLY A 138 -5.16 -22.84 15.39
C GLY A 138 -5.48 -21.43 14.90
N PHE A 139 -5.56 -21.21 13.59
CA PHE A 139 -6.01 -19.96 12.99
C PHE A 139 -7.19 -20.18 12.04
N ARG A 140 -8.15 -19.25 12.04
CA ARG A 140 -9.28 -19.20 11.12
C ARG A 140 -9.18 -18.01 10.19
N LEU A 141 -9.53 -18.20 8.93
CA LEU A 141 -9.64 -17.11 7.95
C LEU A 141 -10.81 -16.19 8.35
N VAL A 142 -10.56 -14.88 8.41
CA VAL A 142 -11.58 -13.85 8.75
C VAL A 142 -11.71 -12.75 7.70
N TYR A 143 -10.77 -12.69 6.75
CA TYR A 143 -10.78 -11.77 5.62
C TYR A 143 -10.09 -12.43 4.43
N ASP A 144 -10.71 -12.39 3.25
CA ASP A 144 -10.13 -12.81 1.98
C ASP A 144 -10.67 -11.88 0.88
N ASN A 145 -9.83 -10.97 0.41
CA ASN A 145 -10.23 -10.00 -0.61
C ASN A 145 -9.01 -9.43 -1.35
N LEU A 146 -9.11 -9.34 -2.68
CA LEU A 146 -8.16 -8.63 -3.56
C LEU A 146 -6.67 -8.92 -3.25
N GLY A 147 -6.33 -10.19 -3.08
CA GLY A 147 -4.94 -10.61 -2.85
C GLY A 147 -4.46 -10.46 -1.41
N TRP A 148 -5.34 -10.17 -0.45
CA TRP A 148 -5.03 -10.15 0.98
C TRP A 148 -5.86 -11.15 1.76
N ARG A 149 -5.20 -11.85 2.68
CA ARG A 149 -5.85 -12.73 3.65
C ARG A 149 -5.49 -12.35 5.07
N VAL A 150 -6.48 -12.41 5.96
CA VAL A 150 -6.27 -12.22 7.40
C VAL A 150 -6.77 -13.43 8.16
N TYR A 151 -5.90 -13.98 9.00
CA TYR A 151 -6.13 -15.13 9.83
C TYR A 151 -6.17 -14.71 11.29
N ARG A 152 -7.14 -15.20 12.06
CA ARG A 152 -7.29 -14.92 13.49
C ARG A 152 -7.08 -16.19 14.29
N LYS A 153 -6.36 -16.10 15.40
CA LYS A 153 -6.17 -17.23 16.30
C LYS A 153 -7.51 -17.68 16.86
N ILE A 154 -7.75 -18.99 16.81
CA ILE A 154 -8.89 -19.62 17.46
C ILE A 154 -8.51 -19.72 18.93
N SER A 155 -9.09 -18.88 19.78
CA SER A 155 -9.00 -19.05 21.22
C SER A 155 -9.62 -20.40 21.58
N ALA A 156 -8.80 -21.30 22.15
CA ALA A 156 -9.30 -22.48 22.85
C ALA A 156 -10.12 -22.07 24.07
#